data_AF-A0A9D5KW23-F1
#
_entry.id   AF-A0A9D5KW23-F1
#
_cell.length_a   1.000
_cell.length_b   1.000
_cell.length_c   1.000
_cell.angle_alpha   90.00
_cell.angle_beta   90.00
_cell.angle_gamma   90.00
#
_symmetry.space_group_name_H-M   'P 1'
#
loop_
_entity.id
_entity.type
_entity.pdbx_description
1 polymer ?
#
loop_
_entity_poly.entity_id
_entity_poly.type
_entity_poly.pdbx_seq_one_letter_code
_entity_poly.pdbx_strand_id
1 'polypeptide(L)'
;MKRALFLLLVILIGCGGIPAMAKKKNKEKNKNQTTRIFINGREFEVSENSDIHITTKGDNVTISTSGANFVITEDVNRQAKDNAIRETERAQEEVRRAAAKIQEEALRAAAIATEEAMRAAEQARQESERAAEQARQQAEQARQKAEQARQKAEQARNQAALVRKEALKSQNKSNSRIITKSSSKSYKQDKTYSDPTWTRNEAIAATITKLINNVNIDVECNPSASTPMVKLSGPKEALASIELIKNHNALEIALKKPYSQINYGLLNQVKISVQGLNLSHLATMSSGNIYIKEISNTNVELKTMGSGDIRVEHAEGSIVQAMAMGSGDIIINNVIASAARLNTMGSGDIIIEKYEGSSFRSQIQGSGDIKVNKIECVNIDAYSDGSGDSFLRGINANSLKAYANASGNISLSGTVVSAALFSTGSGDINSRHLNSTRMSKSSSSSGTIY
;
A
#
# COMPACT_ATOMS: atom_id res chain seq x y z
N MET A 1 -45.66 -29.78 -39.04
CA MET A 1 -46.00 -28.49 -39.69
C MET A 1 -47.46 -28.52 -40.13
N LYS A 2 -48.21 -27.43 -39.88
CA LYS A 2 -49.68 -27.26 -40.06
C LYS A 2 -50.59 -27.81 -38.95
N ARG A 3 -50.59 -27.12 -37.80
CA ARG A 3 -51.78 -26.73 -37.00
C ARG A 3 -51.42 -25.70 -35.91
N ALA A 4 -50.32 -24.97 -36.13
CA ALA A 4 -49.75 -23.94 -35.26
C ALA A 4 -50.04 -22.52 -35.82
N LEU A 5 -51.21 -22.30 -36.44
CA LEU A 5 -51.50 -21.01 -37.08
C LEU A 5 -52.96 -20.54 -37.01
N PHE A 6 -53.75 -20.97 -36.01
CA PHE A 6 -55.11 -20.44 -35.85
C PHE A 6 -55.56 -20.20 -34.41
N LEU A 7 -54.65 -20.32 -33.43
CA LEU A 7 -54.92 -19.96 -32.03
C LEU A 7 -53.98 -18.82 -31.58
N LEU A 8 -53.86 -17.81 -32.44
CA LEU A 8 -53.19 -16.55 -32.12
C LEU A 8 -54.09 -15.39 -32.57
N LEU A 9 -55.24 -15.26 -31.90
CA LEU A 9 -55.95 -14.01 -31.78
C LEU A 9 -56.74 -14.08 -30.48
N VAL A 10 -56.65 -13.03 -29.67
CA VAL A 10 -57.23 -12.86 -28.32
C VAL A 10 -56.35 -13.33 -27.15
N ILE A 11 -55.06 -13.01 -27.21
CA ILE A 11 -54.35 -12.52 -26.02
C ILE A 11 -53.68 -11.22 -26.46
N LEU A 12 -54.47 -10.14 -26.50
CA LEU A 12 -54.06 -8.72 -26.56
C LEU A 12 -55.32 -7.88 -26.85
N ILE A 13 -56.17 -7.71 -25.84
CA ILE A 13 -57.04 -6.51 -25.75
C ILE A 13 -56.97 -6.03 -24.29
N GLY A 14 -55.75 -5.76 -23.84
CA GLY A 14 -55.49 -4.62 -22.98
C GLY A 14 -55.02 -3.51 -23.92
N CYS A 15 -55.66 -2.35 -23.83
CA CYS A 15 -55.52 -1.16 -24.70
C CYS A 15 -56.30 -1.15 -26.03
N GLY A 16 -57.12 -0.11 -26.18
CA GLY A 16 -57.43 0.50 -27.47
C GLY A 16 -58.72 0.03 -28.13
N GLY A 17 -59.77 0.85 -28.01
CA GLY A 17 -61.02 0.64 -28.71
C GLY A 17 -60.87 0.74 -30.24
N ILE A 18 -61.35 -0.29 -30.95
CA ILE A 18 -61.77 -0.20 -32.35
C ILE A 18 -62.97 -1.15 -32.53
N PRO A 19 -64.14 -0.69 -33.00
CA PRO A 19 -65.24 -1.58 -33.36
C PRO A 19 -64.94 -2.19 -34.75
N ALA A 20 -64.68 -3.49 -34.80
CA ALA A 20 -64.58 -4.21 -36.07
C ALA A 20 -65.98 -4.62 -36.55
N MET A 21 -66.57 -3.85 -37.47
CA MET A 21 -67.73 -4.29 -38.26
C MET A 21 -67.26 -5.17 -39.42
N ALA A 22 -67.62 -6.45 -39.41
CA ALA A 22 -67.44 -7.34 -40.56
C ALA A 22 -68.79 -7.48 -41.31
N LYS A 23 -68.94 -6.81 -42.47
CA LYS A 23 -70.05 -7.02 -43.41
C LYS A 23 -69.78 -8.25 -44.30
N LYS A 24 -70.63 -9.27 -44.23
CA LYS A 24 -70.60 -10.46 -45.09
C LYS A 24 -71.22 -10.15 -46.46
N LYS A 25 -70.53 -10.45 -47.57
CA LYS A 25 -71.10 -10.47 -48.93
C LYS A 25 -71.72 -11.86 -49.17
N ASN A 26 -72.97 -11.84 -49.61
CA ASN A 26 -73.92 -12.94 -49.66
C ASN A 26 -73.58 -13.98 -50.74
N LYS A 27 -73.65 -15.29 -50.43
CA LYS A 27 -74.11 -16.33 -51.37
C LYS A 27 -74.45 -17.64 -50.65
N GLU A 28 -75.67 -18.09 -50.95
CA GLU A 28 -76.29 -19.40 -50.76
C GLU A 28 -76.88 -19.79 -49.39
N LYS A 29 -78.18 -20.10 -49.47
CA LYS A 29 -79.10 -20.49 -48.41
C LYS A 29 -78.82 -21.94 -48.01
N ASN A 30 -78.57 -22.18 -46.73
CA ASN A 30 -79.02 -23.39 -46.08
C ASN A 30 -79.55 -23.02 -44.68
N LYS A 31 -80.83 -23.32 -44.41
CA LYS A 31 -81.48 -23.03 -43.12
C LYS A 31 -81.11 -24.15 -42.14
N ASN A 32 -80.67 -23.76 -40.94
CA ASN A 32 -80.22 -24.59 -39.80
C ASN A 32 -78.76 -25.07 -39.82
N GLN A 33 -77.81 -24.14 -39.85
CA GLN A 33 -76.46 -24.40 -39.35
C GLN A 33 -76.27 -23.70 -38.00
N THR A 34 -75.96 -24.48 -36.97
CA THR A 34 -75.46 -23.99 -35.67
C THR A 34 -73.94 -24.10 -35.67
N THR A 35 -73.27 -23.05 -35.23
CA THR A 35 -71.82 -23.03 -35.01
C THR A 35 -71.55 -23.26 -33.54
N ARG A 36 -70.71 -24.23 -33.22
CA ARG A 36 -70.27 -24.47 -31.84
C ARG A 36 -69.02 -23.68 -31.53
N ILE A 37 -69.07 -22.90 -30.46
CA ILE A 37 -67.95 -22.10 -29.98
C ILE A 37 -67.54 -22.60 -28.60
N PHE A 38 -66.24 -22.74 -28.38
CA PHE A 38 -65.67 -23.14 -27.10
C PHE A 38 -65.04 -21.93 -26.43
N ILE A 39 -65.50 -21.62 -25.21
CA ILE A 39 -64.97 -20.51 -24.41
C ILE A 39 -64.59 -21.07 -23.05
N ASN A 40 -63.30 -20.99 -22.68
CA ASN A 40 -62.73 -21.51 -21.43
C ASN A 40 -63.19 -22.93 -21.06
N GLY A 41 -63.24 -23.83 -22.04
CA GLY A 41 -63.56 -25.24 -21.84
C GLY A 41 -65.05 -25.60 -21.77
N ARG A 42 -65.96 -24.63 -21.94
CA ARG A 42 -67.40 -24.87 -22.10
C ARG A 42 -67.84 -24.67 -23.56
N GLU A 43 -68.71 -25.55 -24.05
CA GLU A 43 -69.24 -25.58 -25.41
C GLU A 43 -70.56 -24.80 -25.48
N PHE A 44 -70.70 -23.90 -26.46
CA PHE A 44 -71.91 -23.14 -26.70
C PHE A 44 -72.34 -23.27 -28.15
N GLU A 45 -73.64 -23.40 -28.39
CA GLU A 45 -74.21 -23.58 -29.72
C GLU A 45 -74.92 -22.30 -30.17
N VAL A 46 -74.46 -21.70 -31.28
CA VAL A 46 -74.97 -20.41 -31.77
C VAL A 46 -75.49 -20.54 -33.19
N SER A 47 -76.70 -20.04 -33.45
CA SER A 47 -77.32 -19.97 -34.77
C SER A 47 -76.55 -19.01 -35.69
N GLU A 48 -76.30 -19.39 -36.95
CA GLU A 48 -75.54 -18.59 -37.94
C GLU A 48 -76.15 -17.20 -38.26
N ASN A 49 -77.38 -16.92 -37.81
CA ASN A 49 -78.05 -15.62 -38.00
C ASN A 49 -78.17 -14.77 -36.72
N SER A 50 -77.43 -15.11 -35.67
CA SER A 50 -77.44 -14.36 -34.41
C SER A 50 -76.24 -13.42 -34.31
N ASP A 51 -76.48 -12.13 -34.10
CA ASP A 51 -75.42 -11.18 -33.76
C ASP A 51 -74.91 -11.49 -32.34
N ILE A 52 -73.61 -11.71 -32.20
CA ILE A 52 -72.94 -11.94 -30.90
C ILE A 52 -72.29 -10.62 -30.47
N HIS A 53 -72.76 -10.08 -29.35
CA HIS A 53 -72.12 -8.96 -28.69
C HIS A 53 -71.35 -9.44 -27.46
N ILE A 54 -70.03 -9.25 -27.47
CA ILE A 54 -69.16 -9.52 -26.32
C ILE A 54 -68.76 -8.17 -25.74
N THR A 55 -69.04 -7.97 -24.46
CA THR A 55 -68.69 -6.74 -23.74
C THR A 55 -67.86 -7.10 -22.53
N THR A 56 -66.74 -6.42 -22.33
CA THR A 56 -65.91 -6.56 -21.14
C THR A 56 -66.07 -5.31 -20.27
N LYS A 57 -66.30 -5.52 -18.96
CA LYS A 57 -66.36 -4.42 -17.98
C LYS A 57 -65.63 -4.85 -16.72
N GLY A 58 -64.43 -4.33 -16.53
CA GLY A 58 -63.50 -4.83 -15.50
C GLY A 58 -63.11 -6.28 -15.80
N ASP A 59 -63.14 -7.14 -14.77
CA ASP A 59 -62.82 -8.57 -14.88
C ASP A 59 -63.99 -9.43 -15.41
N ASN A 60 -65.14 -8.82 -15.72
CA ASN A 60 -66.34 -9.53 -16.19
C ASN A 60 -66.46 -9.51 -17.71
N VAL A 61 -66.79 -10.67 -18.28
CA VAL A 61 -67.11 -10.84 -19.70
C VAL A 61 -68.60 -11.16 -19.83
N THR A 62 -69.35 -10.31 -20.53
CA THR A 62 -70.77 -10.52 -20.82
C THR A 62 -70.95 -10.85 -22.30
N ILE A 63 -71.69 -11.91 -22.61
CA ILE A 63 -71.99 -12.32 -23.99
C ILE A 63 -73.51 -12.28 -24.19
N SER A 64 -73.97 -11.44 -25.11
CA SER A 64 -75.38 -11.32 -25.47
C SER A 64 -75.59 -11.72 -26.92
N THR A 65 -76.65 -12.47 -27.19
CA THR A 65 -77.12 -12.76 -28.55
C THR A 65 -78.50 -12.16 -28.76
N SER A 66 -78.89 -11.94 -30.01
CA SER A 66 -80.16 -11.30 -30.41
C SER A 66 -81.45 -11.99 -29.93
N GLY A 67 -81.37 -13.06 -29.11
CA GLY A 67 -82.52 -13.68 -28.46
C GLY A 67 -82.31 -14.13 -27.00
N ALA A 68 -81.14 -13.96 -26.38
CA ALA A 68 -80.91 -14.29 -24.97
C ALA A 68 -79.64 -13.64 -24.40
N ASN A 69 -79.74 -13.14 -23.16
CA ASN A 69 -78.61 -12.64 -22.37
C ASN A 69 -78.06 -13.77 -21.48
N PHE A 70 -76.81 -14.18 -21.68
CA PHE A 70 -76.11 -15.10 -20.78
C PHE A 70 -75.00 -14.34 -20.06
N VAL A 71 -75.12 -14.22 -18.74
CA VAL A 71 -74.06 -13.63 -17.90
C VAL A 71 -73.26 -14.77 -17.30
N ILE A 72 -72.02 -14.97 -17.77
CA ILE A 72 -71.07 -15.89 -17.15
C ILE A 72 -70.22 -15.07 -16.18
N THR A 73 -70.47 -15.21 -14.88
CA THR A 73 -69.63 -14.62 -13.83
C THR A 73 -68.95 -15.76 -13.09
N GLU A 74 -67.69 -16.06 -13.42
CA GLU A 74 -66.88 -17.01 -12.66
C GLU A 74 -65.53 -16.34 -12.35
N ASP A 75 -65.21 -16.24 -11.06
CA ASP A 75 -64.03 -15.61 -10.45
C ASP A 75 -62.78 -16.51 -10.62
N VAL A 76 -62.49 -16.91 -11.87
CA VAL A 76 -61.44 -17.88 -12.24
C VAL A 76 -60.03 -17.33 -11.94
N ASN A 77 -59.90 -16.01 -11.85
CA ASN A 77 -58.60 -15.34 -11.75
C ASN A 77 -57.99 -15.40 -10.33
N ARG A 78 -58.83 -15.50 -9.29
CA ARG A 78 -58.36 -15.46 -7.90
C ARG A 78 -57.65 -16.74 -7.48
N GLN A 79 -58.22 -17.91 -7.79
CA GLN A 79 -57.66 -19.21 -7.40
C GLN A 79 -56.35 -19.55 -8.15
N ALA A 80 -56.25 -19.18 -9.43
CA ALA A 80 -55.03 -19.35 -10.21
C ALA A 80 -53.90 -18.43 -9.69
N LYS A 81 -54.23 -17.19 -9.32
CA LYS A 81 -53.29 -16.24 -8.73
C LYS A 81 -52.77 -16.69 -7.36
N ASP A 82 -53.65 -17.19 -6.49
CA ASP A 82 -53.28 -17.66 -5.15
C ASP A 82 -52.41 -18.93 -5.21
N ASN A 83 -52.59 -19.79 -6.22
CA ASN A 83 -51.72 -20.94 -6.45
C ASN A 83 -50.33 -20.52 -6.91
N ALA A 84 -50.23 -19.60 -7.88
CA ALA A 84 -48.95 -19.10 -8.39
C ALA A 84 -48.13 -18.38 -7.31
N ILE A 85 -48.78 -17.63 -6.41
CA ILE A 85 -48.12 -16.97 -5.28
C ILE A 85 -47.52 -18.03 -4.34
N ARG A 86 -48.29 -19.05 -3.95
CA ARG A 86 -47.80 -20.10 -3.04
C ARG A 86 -46.65 -20.91 -3.61
N GLU A 87 -46.66 -21.21 -4.91
CA GLU A 87 -45.55 -21.89 -5.57
C GLU A 87 -44.29 -21.02 -5.63
N THR A 88 -44.46 -19.72 -5.89
CA THR A 88 -43.34 -18.76 -5.92
C THR A 88 -42.72 -18.60 -4.54
N GLU A 89 -43.53 -18.49 -3.49
CA GLU A 89 -43.04 -18.40 -2.10
C GLU A 89 -42.27 -19.65 -1.67
N ARG A 90 -42.75 -20.85 -2.05
CA ARG A 90 -42.04 -22.11 -1.80
C ARG A 90 -40.69 -22.15 -2.51
N ALA A 91 -40.64 -21.78 -3.79
CA ALA A 91 -39.40 -21.74 -4.55
C ALA A 91 -38.40 -20.72 -3.96
N GLN A 92 -38.87 -19.55 -3.52
CA GLN A 92 -38.05 -18.55 -2.86
C GLN A 92 -37.47 -19.04 -1.52
N GLU A 93 -38.26 -19.75 -0.72
CA GLU A 93 -37.82 -20.31 0.56
C GLU A 93 -36.78 -21.43 0.37
N GLU A 94 -36.93 -22.28 -0.65
CA GLU A 94 -35.93 -23.31 -0.98
C GLU A 94 -34.59 -22.70 -1.40
N VAL A 95 -34.63 -21.67 -2.25
CA VAL A 95 -33.42 -20.92 -2.66
C VAL A 95 -32.76 -20.25 -1.45
N ARG A 96 -33.55 -19.65 -0.55
CA ARG A 96 -33.04 -19.02 0.66
C ARG A 96 -32.34 -20.01 1.58
N ARG A 97 -32.90 -21.22 1.74
CA ARG A 97 -32.30 -22.30 2.54
C ARG A 97 -31.01 -22.83 1.92
N ALA A 98 -30.97 -23.00 0.59
CA ALA A 98 -29.76 -23.41 -0.11
C ALA A 98 -28.64 -22.37 0.03
N ALA A 99 -28.97 -21.08 -0.13
CA ALA A 99 -28.01 -19.99 0.04
C ALA A 99 -27.44 -19.93 1.47
N ALA A 100 -28.28 -20.13 2.49
CA ALA A 100 -27.84 -20.17 3.89
C ALA A 100 -26.85 -21.31 4.17
N LYS A 101 -27.09 -22.51 3.61
CA LYS A 101 -26.15 -23.65 3.75
C LYS A 101 -24.80 -23.38 3.09
N ILE A 102 -24.81 -22.85 1.87
CA ILE A 102 -23.56 -22.50 1.15
C ILE A 102 -22.78 -21.44 1.94
N GLN A 103 -23.47 -20.45 2.50
CA GLN A 103 -22.83 -19.41 3.29
C GLN A 103 -22.23 -19.96 4.60
N GLU A 104 -22.91 -20.89 5.27
CA GLU A 104 -22.40 -21.56 6.46
C GLU A 104 -21.16 -22.42 6.15
N GLU A 105 -21.18 -23.19 5.06
CA GLU A 105 -20.03 -24.00 4.62
C GLU A 105 -18.82 -23.12 4.24
N ALA A 106 -19.06 -22.00 3.55
CA ALA A 106 -18.01 -21.04 3.20
C ALA A 106 -17.39 -20.39 4.46
N LEU A 107 -18.21 -20.04 5.45
CA LEU A 107 -17.74 -19.51 6.74
C LEU A 107 -16.89 -20.54 7.50
N ARG A 108 -17.30 -21.81 7.52
CA ARG A 108 -16.53 -22.89 8.15
C ARG A 108 -15.19 -23.11 7.45
N ALA A 109 -15.17 -23.14 6.12
CA ALA A 109 -13.94 -23.28 5.34
C ALA A 109 -12.97 -22.10 5.58
N ALA A 110 -13.50 -20.87 5.62
CA ALA A 110 -12.70 -19.69 5.93
C ALA A 110 -12.12 -19.72 7.34
N ALA A 111 -12.87 -20.21 8.34
CA ALA A 111 -12.38 -20.35 9.71
C ALA A 111 -11.21 -21.34 9.81
N ILE A 112 -11.32 -22.50 9.15
CA ILE A 112 -10.24 -23.51 9.10
C ILE A 112 -8.99 -22.93 8.44
N ALA A 113 -9.13 -22.29 7.28
CA ALA A 113 -8.00 -21.68 6.58
C ALA A 113 -7.33 -20.57 7.41
N THR A 114 -8.12 -19.81 8.17
CA THR A 114 -7.60 -18.78 9.08
C THR A 114 -6.81 -19.40 10.24
N GLU A 115 -7.32 -20.49 10.81
CA GLU A 115 -6.63 -21.19 11.90
C GLU A 115 -5.31 -21.83 11.43
N GLU A 116 -5.30 -22.44 10.25
CA GLU A 116 -4.07 -22.97 9.63
C GLU A 116 -3.05 -21.87 9.35
N ALA A 117 -3.49 -20.73 8.82
CA ALA A 117 -2.62 -19.58 8.59
C ALA A 117 -2.05 -19.01 9.90
N MET A 118 -2.85 -18.94 10.97
CA MET A 118 -2.37 -18.50 12.29
C MET A 118 -1.33 -19.47 12.87
N ARG A 119 -1.55 -20.79 12.74
CA ARG A 119 -0.57 -21.80 13.18
C ARG A 119 0.75 -21.69 12.41
N ALA A 120 0.69 -21.52 11.09
CA ALA A 120 1.88 -21.33 10.26
C ALA A 120 2.63 -20.03 10.60
N ALA A 121 1.91 -18.93 10.85
CA ALA A 121 2.50 -17.66 11.26
C ALA A 121 3.20 -17.76 12.62
N GLU A 122 2.59 -18.46 13.58
CA GLU A 122 3.17 -18.68 14.91
C GLU A 122 4.42 -19.56 14.84
N GLN A 123 4.42 -20.61 14.00
CA GLN A 123 5.62 -21.42 13.76
C GLN A 123 6.76 -20.58 13.15
N ALA A 124 6.47 -19.78 12.12
CA ALA A 124 7.46 -18.91 11.51
C ALA A 124 8.03 -17.87 12.50
N ARG A 125 7.17 -17.35 13.40
CA ARG A 125 7.61 -16.46 14.48
C ARG A 125 8.56 -17.16 15.44
N GLN A 126 8.22 -18.36 15.90
CA GLN A 126 9.07 -19.13 16.82
C GLN A 126 10.42 -19.49 16.18
N GLU A 127 10.44 -19.84 14.89
CA GLU A 127 11.68 -20.06 14.15
C GLU A 127 12.53 -18.79 14.03
N SER A 128 11.89 -17.66 13.74
CA SER A 128 12.57 -16.35 13.70
C SER A 128 13.14 -15.95 15.07
N GLU A 129 12.41 -16.20 16.16
CA GLU A 129 12.89 -15.91 17.52
C GLU A 129 14.10 -16.79 17.87
N ARG A 130 14.06 -18.09 17.55
CA ARG A 130 15.21 -19.00 17.73
C ARG A 130 16.42 -18.57 16.92
N ALA A 131 16.23 -18.17 15.65
CA ALA A 131 17.30 -17.68 14.80
C ALA A 131 17.91 -16.37 15.34
N ALA A 132 17.07 -15.45 15.83
CA ALA A 132 17.50 -14.22 16.45
C ALA A 132 18.31 -14.47 17.73
N GLU A 133 17.90 -15.44 18.55
CA GLU A 133 18.61 -15.81 19.77
C GLU A 133 19.97 -16.46 19.47
N GLN A 134 20.05 -17.34 18.48
CA GLN A 134 21.32 -17.88 18.00
C GLN A 134 22.26 -16.78 17.48
N ALA A 135 21.73 -15.80 16.73
CA ALA A 135 22.52 -14.66 16.26
C ALA A 135 23.03 -13.79 17.41
N ARG A 136 22.21 -13.57 18.45
CA ARG A 136 22.63 -12.85 19.68
C ARG A 136 23.76 -13.57 20.40
N GLN A 137 23.65 -14.90 20.58
CA GLN A 137 24.70 -15.70 21.20
C GLN A 137 26.01 -15.65 20.40
N GLN A 138 25.95 -15.75 19.08
CA GLN A 138 27.14 -15.63 18.21
C GLN A 138 27.77 -14.23 18.30
N ALA A 139 26.95 -13.17 18.31
CA ALA A 139 27.42 -11.80 18.46
C ALA A 139 28.09 -11.56 19.82
N GLU A 140 27.56 -12.15 20.89
CA GLU A 140 28.14 -12.04 22.23
C GLU A 140 29.47 -12.78 22.33
N GLN A 141 29.58 -13.99 21.76
CA GLN A 141 30.86 -14.69 21.65
C GLN A 141 31.89 -13.90 20.84
N ALA A 142 31.47 -13.25 19.75
CA ALA A 142 32.35 -12.40 18.96
C ALA A 142 32.82 -11.17 19.75
N ARG A 143 31.93 -10.54 20.54
CA ARG A 143 32.29 -9.43 21.45
C ARG A 143 33.31 -9.84 22.50
N GLN A 144 33.11 -10.99 23.15
CA GLN A 144 34.06 -11.51 24.15
C GLN A 144 35.44 -11.76 23.52
N LYS A 145 35.50 -12.35 22.32
CA LYS A 145 36.76 -12.55 21.59
C LYS A 145 37.43 -11.23 21.22
N ALA A 146 36.66 -10.23 20.77
CA ALA A 146 37.18 -8.91 20.44
C ALA A 146 37.74 -8.18 21.67
N GLU A 147 37.08 -8.31 22.82
CA GLU A 147 37.54 -7.73 24.09
C GLU A 147 38.83 -8.38 24.58
N GLN A 148 38.94 -9.72 24.51
CA GLN A 148 40.19 -10.42 24.79
C GLN A 148 41.34 -9.97 23.87
N ALA A 149 41.06 -9.79 22.58
CA ALA A 149 42.05 -9.28 21.63
C ALA A 149 42.47 -7.85 21.96
N ARG A 150 41.54 -6.99 22.39
CA ARG A 150 41.81 -5.61 22.83
C ARG A 150 42.71 -5.57 24.06
N GLN A 151 42.42 -6.39 25.07
CA GLN A 151 43.24 -6.50 26.28
C GLN A 151 44.67 -6.96 25.96
N LYS A 152 44.83 -7.96 25.08
CA LYS A 152 46.15 -8.41 24.61
C LYS A 152 46.91 -7.31 23.86
N ALA A 153 46.22 -6.56 23.00
CA ALA A 153 46.82 -5.44 22.28
C ALA A 153 47.26 -4.30 23.22
N GLU A 154 46.48 -4.04 24.27
CA GLU A 154 46.82 -3.04 25.30
C GLU A 154 48.04 -3.48 26.13
N GLN A 155 48.11 -4.75 26.54
CA GLN A 155 49.30 -5.31 27.19
C GLN A 155 50.54 -5.19 26.30
N ALA A 156 50.43 -5.53 25.02
CA ALA A 156 51.53 -5.39 24.07
C ALA A 156 51.97 -3.91 23.89
N ARG A 157 51.02 -2.97 23.87
CA ARG A 157 51.31 -1.53 23.82
C ARG A 157 52.04 -1.05 25.07
N ASN A 158 51.59 -1.46 26.25
CA ASN A 158 52.23 -1.08 27.52
C ASN A 158 53.65 -1.64 27.61
N GLN A 159 53.87 -2.88 27.16
CA GLN A 159 55.19 -3.50 27.09
C GLN A 159 56.11 -2.78 26.09
N ALA A 160 55.59 -2.43 24.90
CA ALA A 160 56.34 -1.63 23.92
C ALA A 160 56.66 -0.22 24.43
N ALA A 161 55.77 0.41 25.19
CA ALA A 161 56.01 1.70 25.82
C ALA A 161 57.11 1.62 26.88
N LEU A 162 57.18 0.53 27.64
CA LEU A 162 58.25 0.27 28.61
C LEU A 162 59.61 0.14 27.92
N VAL A 163 59.69 -0.70 26.88
CA VAL A 163 60.90 -0.88 26.06
C VAL A 163 61.34 0.44 25.43
N ARG A 164 60.38 1.25 24.94
CA ARG A 164 60.66 2.59 24.40
C ARG A 164 61.20 3.55 25.46
N LYS A 165 60.68 3.50 26.69
CA LYS A 165 61.16 4.32 27.81
C LYS A 165 62.57 3.94 28.22
N GLU A 166 62.92 2.66 28.19
CA GLU A 166 64.29 2.18 28.41
C GLU A 166 65.23 2.59 27.28
N ALA A 167 64.81 2.47 26.01
CA ALA A 167 65.57 2.95 24.86
C ALA A 167 65.83 4.46 24.91
N LEU A 168 64.84 5.27 25.34
CA LEU A 168 64.98 6.72 25.56
C LEU A 168 65.96 7.05 26.70
N LYS A 169 66.01 6.24 27.78
CA LYS A 169 67.02 6.39 28.84
C LYS A 169 68.43 6.10 28.31
N SER A 170 68.59 5.08 27.48
CA SER A 170 69.85 4.74 26.82
C SER A 170 70.29 5.84 25.84
N GLN A 171 69.34 6.42 25.10
CA GLN A 171 69.57 7.53 24.17
C GLN A 171 69.92 8.84 24.89
N ASN A 172 69.30 9.12 26.06
CA ASN A 172 69.65 10.29 26.89
C ASN A 172 71.03 10.17 27.55
N LYS A 173 71.55 8.96 27.77
CA LYS A 173 72.96 8.75 28.19
C LYS A 173 73.93 9.14 27.06
N SER A 174 73.58 8.85 25.81
CA SER A 174 74.35 9.23 24.61
C SER A 174 74.18 10.69 24.19
N ASN A 175 73.03 11.31 24.47
CA ASN A 175 72.72 12.70 24.08
C ASN A 175 73.25 13.77 25.05
N SER A 176 74.02 13.41 26.08
CA SER A 176 74.73 14.37 26.95
C SER A 176 75.90 15.09 26.25
N ARG A 177 76.07 14.94 24.93
CA ARG A 177 77.18 15.53 24.17
C ARG A 177 76.83 16.42 22.98
N ILE A 178 75.56 16.77 22.75
CA ILE A 178 75.21 17.75 21.71
C ILE A 178 74.04 18.62 22.17
N ILE A 179 74.35 19.82 22.66
CA ILE A 179 73.39 20.92 22.79
C ILE A 179 73.53 21.79 21.56
N THR A 180 72.45 21.99 20.80
CA THR A 180 72.07 23.32 20.30
C THR A 180 70.65 23.33 19.72
N LYS A 181 69.84 24.22 20.31
CA LYS A 181 68.73 25.02 19.75
C LYS A 181 67.68 24.31 18.88
N SER A 182 66.47 24.22 19.40
CA SER A 182 65.26 24.39 18.60
C SER A 182 64.20 25.15 19.39
N SER A 183 63.88 26.34 18.88
CA SER A 183 62.86 27.27 19.31
C SER A 183 61.45 26.68 19.13
N SER A 184 60.60 26.90 20.12
CA SER A 184 59.14 26.77 20.02
C SER A 184 58.59 27.75 18.98
N LYS A 185 58.00 27.21 17.90
CA LYS A 185 57.12 27.99 17.00
C LYS A 185 55.67 27.67 17.36
N SER A 186 54.94 28.71 17.75
CA SER A 186 53.49 28.73 17.79
C SER A 186 52.93 28.41 16.41
N TYR A 187 51.89 27.57 16.37
CA TYR A 187 51.11 27.36 15.16
C TYR A 187 50.32 28.64 14.88
N LYS A 188 50.81 29.43 13.93
CA LYS A 188 50.01 30.45 13.26
C LYS A 188 49.06 29.75 12.28
N GLN A 189 47.77 29.92 12.54
CA GLN A 189 46.71 29.74 11.57
C GLN A 189 46.84 30.86 10.55
N ASP A 190 47.34 30.53 9.35
CA ASP A 190 47.19 31.36 8.15
C ASP A 190 47.64 30.60 6.91
N LYS A 191 46.65 30.23 6.09
CA LYS A 191 46.63 30.27 4.62
C LYS A 191 45.41 29.48 4.14
N THR A 192 44.47 30.19 3.54
CA THR A 192 43.51 29.66 2.57
C THR A 192 44.29 29.18 1.34
N TYR A 193 44.95 28.02 1.48
CA TYR A 193 45.51 27.30 0.36
C TYR A 193 44.37 26.48 -0.24
N SER A 194 43.79 26.95 -1.34
CA SER A 194 42.88 26.12 -2.14
C SER A 194 43.72 25.03 -2.78
N ASP A 195 43.83 23.88 -2.10
CA ASP A 195 44.42 22.68 -2.68
C ASP A 195 43.71 22.42 -4.03
N PRO A 196 44.44 22.11 -5.13
CA PRO A 196 43.81 21.84 -6.41
C PRO A 196 42.70 20.81 -6.26
N THR A 197 41.54 21.01 -6.89
CA THR A 197 40.47 20.03 -6.83
C THR A 197 40.91 18.78 -7.58
N TRP A 198 41.14 17.69 -6.85
CA TRP A 198 41.46 16.38 -7.42
C TRP A 198 40.16 15.65 -7.74
N THR A 199 40.23 14.73 -8.70
CA THR A 199 39.12 13.83 -9.03
C THR A 199 39.60 12.39 -8.96
N ARG A 200 38.84 11.54 -8.28
CA ARG A 200 39.00 10.08 -8.24
C ARG A 200 37.75 9.45 -8.86
N ASN A 201 37.92 8.78 -9.99
CA ASN A 201 36.88 7.98 -10.62
C ASN A 201 37.13 6.51 -10.33
N GLU A 202 36.12 5.80 -9.85
CA GLU A 202 36.21 4.37 -9.58
C GLU A 202 35.06 3.64 -10.27
N ALA A 203 35.40 2.72 -11.18
CA ALA A 203 34.41 1.88 -11.85
C ALA A 203 33.74 0.95 -10.84
N ILE A 204 32.42 0.82 -10.96
CA ILE A 204 31.60 -0.01 -10.07
C ILE A 204 30.92 -1.10 -10.89
N ALA A 205 30.79 -2.31 -10.34
CA ALA A 205 30.08 -3.38 -11.02
C ALA A 205 28.58 -3.04 -11.13
N ALA A 206 27.99 -3.25 -12.31
CA ALA A 206 26.56 -3.01 -12.55
C ALA A 206 25.63 -3.89 -11.69
N THR A 207 26.15 -4.94 -11.07
CA THR A 207 25.43 -5.82 -10.13
C THR A 207 25.15 -5.15 -8.78
N ILE A 208 25.78 -4.01 -8.49
CA ILE A 208 25.49 -3.25 -7.27
C ILE A 208 24.15 -2.55 -7.43
N THR A 209 23.27 -2.83 -6.48
CA THR A 209 21.91 -2.27 -6.40
C THR A 209 21.64 -1.60 -5.05
N LYS A 210 22.53 -1.75 -4.08
CA LYS A 210 22.41 -1.13 -2.75
C LYS A 210 23.50 -0.08 -2.55
N LEU A 211 23.11 1.11 -2.12
CA LEU A 211 24.03 2.18 -1.75
C LEU A 211 23.87 2.51 -0.27
N ILE A 212 24.97 2.48 0.47
CA ILE A 212 25.04 2.85 1.89
C ILE A 212 26.00 4.03 2.04
N ASN A 213 25.48 5.17 2.46
CA ASN A 213 26.27 6.34 2.83
C ASN A 213 26.61 6.30 4.33
N ASN A 214 27.87 6.07 4.66
CA ASN A 214 28.39 6.03 6.03
C ASN A 214 29.36 7.18 6.31
N VAL A 215 29.27 8.26 5.53
CA VAL A 215 30.08 9.47 5.71
C VAL A 215 29.20 10.72 5.88
N ASN A 216 29.75 11.74 6.54
CA ASN A 216 29.12 13.07 6.67
C ASN A 216 29.31 13.91 5.39
N ILE A 217 29.05 13.31 4.22
CA ILE A 217 29.13 13.99 2.91
C ILE A 217 27.90 13.61 2.10
N ASP A 218 27.33 14.58 1.40
CA ASP A 218 26.19 14.36 0.52
C ASP A 218 26.59 13.55 -0.72
N VAL A 219 25.70 12.64 -1.12
CA VAL A 219 25.86 11.77 -2.28
C VAL A 219 24.78 12.07 -3.30
N GLU A 220 25.20 12.50 -4.49
CA GLU A 220 24.31 12.75 -5.62
C GLU A 220 24.32 11.54 -6.58
N CYS A 221 23.15 10.94 -6.77
CA CYS A 221 22.98 9.77 -7.63
C CYS A 221 22.41 10.17 -8.99
N ASN A 222 23.08 9.73 -10.06
CA ASN A 222 22.64 9.88 -11.44
C ASN A 222 22.50 8.50 -12.09
N PRO A 223 21.32 7.85 -11.98
CA PRO A 223 21.09 6.52 -12.55
C PRO A 223 21.10 6.51 -14.08
N SER A 224 20.82 7.65 -14.73
CA SER A 224 20.74 7.76 -16.19
C SER A 224 22.11 7.77 -16.90
N ALA A 225 23.21 7.83 -16.14
CA ALA A 225 24.55 7.79 -16.73
C ALA A 225 24.86 6.41 -17.32
N SER A 226 25.53 6.38 -18.48
CA SER A 226 25.81 5.13 -19.21
C SER A 226 26.83 4.20 -18.53
N THR A 227 27.63 4.72 -17.59
CA THR A 227 28.75 3.98 -17.02
C THR A 227 28.64 3.94 -15.49
N PRO A 228 28.43 2.73 -14.91
CA PRO A 228 28.53 2.46 -13.48
C PRO A 228 29.86 2.94 -12.86
N MET A 229 29.83 4.02 -12.08
CA MET A 229 31.02 4.50 -11.37
C MET A 229 30.69 5.40 -10.19
N VAL A 230 31.67 5.58 -9.30
CA VAL A 230 31.67 6.62 -8.27
C VAL A 230 32.72 7.66 -8.64
N LYS A 231 32.30 8.92 -8.66
CA LYS A 231 33.18 10.08 -8.84
C LYS A 231 33.29 10.83 -7.52
N LEU A 232 34.51 10.98 -7.03
CA LEU A 232 34.81 11.83 -5.88
C LEU A 232 35.65 13.00 -6.34
N SER A 233 35.32 14.22 -5.92
CA SER A 233 36.12 15.41 -6.20
C SER A 233 36.36 16.23 -4.94
N GLY A 234 37.55 16.82 -4.78
CA GLY A 234 37.92 17.59 -3.58
C GLY A 234 39.42 17.55 -3.28
N PRO A 235 39.85 18.01 -2.09
CA PRO A 235 41.25 17.97 -1.67
C PRO A 235 41.79 16.53 -1.64
N LYS A 236 43.02 16.32 -2.10
CA LYS A 236 43.60 14.97 -2.30
C LYS A 236 43.62 14.14 -1.01
N GLU A 237 43.94 14.78 0.11
CA GLU A 237 43.99 14.17 1.43
C GLU A 237 42.61 13.67 1.89
N ALA A 238 41.57 14.47 1.64
CA ALA A 238 40.20 14.11 1.97
C ALA A 238 39.73 12.93 1.11
N LEU A 239 40.00 12.95 -0.20
CA LEU A 239 39.68 11.84 -1.10
C LEU A 239 40.37 10.53 -0.70
N ALA A 240 41.60 10.60 -0.20
CA ALA A 240 42.35 9.43 0.26
C ALA A 240 41.77 8.81 1.54
N SER A 241 41.05 9.61 2.34
CA SER A 241 40.39 9.19 3.58
C SER A 241 39.08 8.44 3.35
N ILE A 242 38.51 8.53 2.15
CA ILE A 242 37.27 7.83 1.77
C ILE A 242 37.59 6.47 1.14
N GLU A 243 36.87 5.45 1.57
CA GLU A 243 36.89 4.09 1.05
C GLU A 243 35.54 3.73 0.42
N LEU A 244 35.62 2.95 -0.66
CA LEU A 244 34.46 2.38 -1.35
C LEU A 244 34.49 0.87 -1.14
N ILE A 245 33.70 0.40 -0.17
CA ILE A 245 33.62 -1.01 0.20
C ILE A 245 32.54 -1.66 -0.65
N LYS A 246 32.91 -2.70 -1.40
CA LYS A 246 32.04 -3.37 -2.38
C LYS A 246 31.80 -4.81 -1.94
N ASN A 247 30.58 -5.12 -1.51
CA ASN A 247 30.20 -6.42 -0.98
C ASN A 247 29.00 -6.97 -1.76
N HIS A 248 29.23 -7.95 -2.63
CA HIS A 248 28.21 -8.57 -3.50
C HIS A 248 27.38 -7.55 -4.30
N ASN A 249 26.22 -7.15 -3.79
CA ASN A 249 25.29 -6.19 -4.41
C ASN A 249 25.26 -4.82 -3.71
N ALA A 250 26.12 -4.59 -2.72
CA ALA A 250 26.17 -3.36 -1.94
C ALA A 250 27.47 -2.58 -2.16
N LEU A 251 27.34 -1.27 -2.29
CA LEU A 251 28.40 -0.29 -2.21
C LEU A 251 28.21 0.52 -0.92
N GLU A 252 29.19 0.44 -0.03
CA GLU A 252 29.28 1.30 1.15
C GLU A 252 30.37 2.35 0.94
N ILE A 253 30.02 3.61 1.16
CA ILE A 253 30.93 4.75 1.18
C ILE A 253 31.28 5.02 2.64
N ALA A 254 32.54 4.81 3.01
CA ALA A 254 33.00 4.86 4.40
C ALA A 254 34.32 5.63 4.55
N LEU A 255 34.73 5.90 5.79
CA LEU A 255 36.05 6.44 6.11
C LEU A 255 37.03 5.32 6.43
N LYS A 256 38.26 5.42 5.91
CA LYS A 256 39.35 4.46 6.20
C LYS A 256 39.86 4.54 7.64
N LYS A 257 39.67 5.68 8.29
CA LYS A 257 40.20 6.00 9.61
C LYS A 257 39.06 6.43 10.52
N PRO A 258 39.20 6.24 11.84
CA PRO A 258 38.22 6.75 12.79
C PRO A 258 38.12 8.27 12.67
N TYR A 259 36.92 8.77 12.93
CA TYR A 259 36.54 10.19 12.84
C TYR A 259 37.52 11.16 13.53
N SER A 260 38.12 10.76 14.66
CA SER A 260 39.10 11.58 15.40
C SER A 260 40.41 11.86 14.65
N GLN A 261 40.65 11.17 13.53
CA GLN A 261 41.87 11.31 12.72
C GLN A 261 41.58 11.94 11.35
N ILE A 262 40.37 12.47 11.15
CA ILE A 262 39.93 13.06 9.88
C ILE A 262 39.91 14.58 10.00
N ASN A 263 40.47 15.25 8.99
CA ASN A 263 40.32 16.69 8.85
C ASN A 263 38.98 17.03 8.20
N TYR A 264 37.97 17.34 9.01
CA TYR A 264 36.63 17.66 8.54
C TYR A 264 36.56 18.94 7.70
N GLY A 265 37.45 19.91 7.94
CA GLY A 265 37.53 21.12 7.12
C GLY A 265 37.85 20.81 5.65
N LEU A 266 38.65 19.77 5.40
CA LEU A 266 38.91 19.26 4.05
C LEU A 266 37.81 18.31 3.58
N LEU A 267 37.26 17.47 4.46
CA LEU A 267 36.23 16.50 4.12
C LEU A 267 34.95 17.16 3.60
N ASN A 268 34.55 18.30 4.19
CA ASN A 268 33.36 19.06 3.78
C ASN A 268 33.48 19.69 2.37
N GLN A 269 34.68 19.67 1.77
CA GLN A 269 34.90 20.12 0.41
C GLN A 269 34.77 18.99 -0.63
N VAL A 270 34.57 17.75 -0.17
CA VAL A 270 34.41 16.60 -1.05
C VAL A 270 32.99 16.57 -1.61
N LYS A 271 32.88 16.33 -2.91
CA LYS A 271 31.63 15.98 -3.59
C LYS A 271 31.66 14.55 -4.05
N ILE A 272 30.59 13.81 -3.81
CA ILE A 272 30.45 12.40 -4.21
C ILE A 272 29.28 12.27 -5.18
N SER A 273 29.54 11.67 -6.34
CA SER A 273 28.52 11.33 -7.33
C SER A 273 28.55 9.84 -7.65
N VAL A 274 27.40 9.17 -7.55
CA VAL A 274 27.20 7.77 -7.95
C VAL A 274 26.48 7.75 -9.29
N GLN A 275 27.03 7.07 -10.29
CA GLN A 275 26.59 7.16 -11.68
C GLN A 275 26.23 5.78 -12.23
N GLY A 276 25.14 5.71 -12.99
CA GLY A 276 24.79 4.57 -13.84
C GLY A 276 24.43 3.27 -13.12
N LEU A 277 24.12 3.33 -11.82
CA LEU A 277 23.69 2.16 -11.05
C LEU A 277 22.16 2.07 -11.04
N ASN A 278 21.64 0.86 -11.30
CA ASN A 278 20.23 0.52 -11.09
C ASN A 278 20.01 0.22 -9.60
N LEU A 279 19.89 1.27 -8.80
CA LEU A 279 19.73 1.17 -7.36
C LEU A 279 18.30 0.73 -7.01
N SER A 280 18.19 -0.11 -6.00
CA SER A 280 16.94 -0.54 -5.38
C SER A 280 16.92 -0.28 -3.88
N HIS A 281 18.07 -0.05 -3.25
CA HIS A 281 18.17 0.24 -1.84
C HIS A 281 19.09 1.43 -1.60
N LEU A 282 18.61 2.44 -0.86
CA LEU A 282 19.39 3.59 -0.42
C LEU A 282 19.36 3.65 1.10
N ALA A 283 20.53 3.74 1.72
CA ALA A 283 20.63 3.90 3.16
C ALA A 283 21.65 4.98 3.56
N THR A 284 21.30 5.81 4.54
CA THR A 284 22.26 6.69 5.23
C THR A 284 22.39 6.29 6.70
N MET A 285 23.65 6.08 7.13
CA MET A 285 24.01 5.71 8.51
C MET A 285 24.64 6.87 9.27
N SER A 286 24.77 8.02 8.62
CA SER A 286 25.57 9.16 9.06
C SER A 286 24.78 10.46 8.89
N SER A 287 25.45 11.60 8.82
CA SER A 287 24.79 12.91 8.59
C SER A 287 24.77 13.34 7.12
N GLY A 288 25.41 12.57 6.23
CA GLY A 288 25.42 12.86 4.80
C GLY A 288 24.10 12.48 4.14
N ASN A 289 23.60 13.37 3.27
CA ASN A 289 22.34 13.17 2.56
C ASN A 289 22.54 12.30 1.32
N ILE A 290 21.46 11.70 0.83
CA ILE A 290 21.40 11.07 -0.49
C ILE A 290 20.35 11.78 -1.31
N TYR A 291 20.72 12.24 -2.51
CA TYR A 291 19.78 12.78 -3.49
C TYR A 291 19.80 11.92 -4.75
N ILE A 292 18.62 11.53 -5.22
CA ILE A 292 18.43 10.81 -6.48
C ILE A 292 17.18 11.35 -7.18
N LYS A 293 17.26 11.54 -8.50
CA LYS A 293 16.09 11.98 -9.27
C LYS A 293 15.08 10.85 -9.43
N GLU A 294 15.53 9.68 -9.85
CA GLU A 294 14.65 8.57 -10.18
C GLU A 294 15.19 7.26 -9.61
N ILE A 295 14.32 6.45 -9.03
CA ILE A 295 14.63 5.09 -8.61
C ILE A 295 13.47 4.18 -9.01
N SER A 296 13.73 3.27 -9.95
CA SER A 296 12.71 2.35 -10.49
C SER A 296 13.21 0.91 -10.39
N ASN A 297 12.54 0.11 -9.54
CA ASN A 297 12.88 -1.30 -9.33
C ASN A 297 11.69 -2.07 -8.77
N THR A 298 11.69 -3.40 -8.81
CA THR A 298 10.60 -4.21 -8.24
C THR A 298 10.38 -3.90 -6.75
N ASN A 299 11.46 -3.79 -5.98
CA ASN A 299 11.42 -3.43 -4.57
C ASN A 299 12.37 -2.25 -4.34
N VAL A 300 11.82 -1.10 -3.97
CA VAL A 300 12.58 0.08 -3.59
C VAL A 300 12.57 0.21 -2.07
N GLU A 301 13.75 0.27 -1.45
CA GLU A 301 13.92 0.48 -0.01
C GLU A 301 14.73 1.75 0.26
N LEU A 302 14.16 2.69 1.00
CA LEU A 302 14.80 3.93 1.43
C LEU A 302 14.90 3.92 2.95
N LYS A 303 16.10 4.11 3.49
CA LYS A 303 16.35 3.95 4.92
C LYS A 303 17.29 5.00 5.50
N THR A 304 16.85 5.74 6.50
CA THR A 304 17.74 6.61 7.28
C THR A 304 17.88 6.07 8.69
N MET A 305 19.12 5.75 9.09
CA MET A 305 19.49 5.29 10.44
C MET A 305 20.32 6.32 11.20
N GLY A 306 20.84 7.35 10.51
CA GLY A 306 21.57 8.47 11.08
C GLY A 306 20.74 9.75 11.11
N SER A 307 21.39 10.88 10.85
CA SER A 307 20.77 12.20 10.75
C SER A 307 20.71 12.74 9.32
N GLY A 308 21.25 12.00 8.34
CA GLY A 308 21.19 12.36 6.94
C GLY A 308 19.81 12.06 6.33
N ASP A 309 19.43 12.89 5.38
CA ASP A 309 18.17 12.79 4.65
C ASP A 309 18.31 11.97 3.38
N ILE A 310 17.19 11.42 2.91
CA ILE A 310 17.07 10.85 1.57
C ILE A 310 16.02 11.65 0.79
N ARG A 311 16.43 12.25 -0.33
CA ARG A 311 15.54 13.00 -1.23
C ARG A 311 15.43 12.28 -2.57
N VAL A 312 14.19 11.96 -2.96
CA VAL A 312 13.86 11.25 -4.20
C VAL A 312 12.82 12.05 -4.97
N GLU A 313 13.06 12.39 -6.25
CA GLU A 313 12.01 13.05 -7.03
C GLU A 313 10.95 12.05 -7.49
N HIS A 314 11.35 10.89 -8.01
CA HIS A 314 10.45 9.85 -8.47
C HIS A 314 10.89 8.47 -8.01
N ALA A 315 9.99 7.76 -7.32
CA ALA A 315 10.16 6.35 -6.97
C ALA A 315 9.08 5.49 -7.64
N GLU A 316 9.49 4.41 -8.28
CA GLU A 316 8.59 3.47 -8.95
C GLU A 316 8.92 2.02 -8.60
N GLY A 317 7.91 1.19 -8.38
CA GLY A 317 8.11 -0.24 -8.17
C GLY A 317 6.87 -1.04 -7.83
N SER A 318 7.01 -2.35 -7.65
CA SER A 318 5.92 -3.15 -7.07
C SER A 318 5.73 -2.78 -5.60
N ILE A 319 6.83 -2.61 -4.87
CA ILE A 319 6.85 -2.20 -3.47
C ILE A 319 7.82 -1.04 -3.31
N VAL A 320 7.35 0.05 -2.70
CA VAL A 320 8.19 1.16 -2.23
C VAL A 320 8.10 1.21 -0.72
N GLN A 321 9.23 1.05 -0.05
CA GLN A 321 9.35 1.11 1.41
C GLN A 321 10.26 2.27 1.82
N ALA A 322 9.78 3.11 2.73
CA ALA A 322 10.56 4.19 3.33
C ALA A 322 10.58 4.02 4.85
N MET A 323 11.78 4.05 5.44
CA MET A 323 12.01 3.81 6.87
C MET A 323 12.89 4.90 7.49
N ALA A 324 12.29 5.75 8.30
CA ALA A 324 12.98 6.75 9.11
C ALA A 324 13.26 6.17 10.52
N MET A 325 14.46 5.63 10.71
CA MET A 325 14.87 4.96 11.96
C MET A 325 15.76 5.82 12.86
N GLY A 326 16.40 6.85 12.29
CA GLY A 326 17.21 7.83 13.01
C GLY A 326 16.48 9.15 13.18
N SER A 327 17.19 10.25 12.91
CA SER A 327 16.65 11.62 12.94
C SER A 327 16.63 12.30 11.59
N GLY A 328 17.14 11.65 10.54
CA GLY A 328 17.06 12.19 9.19
C GLY A 328 15.71 11.91 8.54
N ASP A 329 15.38 12.70 7.54
CA ASP A 329 14.07 12.67 6.88
C ASP A 329 14.11 11.92 5.55
N ILE A 330 12.97 11.39 5.12
CA ILE A 330 12.79 10.83 3.79
C ILE A 330 11.73 11.65 3.05
N ILE A 331 12.13 12.30 1.95
CA ILE A 331 11.27 13.15 1.14
C ILE A 331 11.18 12.55 -0.26
N ILE A 332 9.96 12.26 -0.72
CA ILE A 332 9.70 11.69 -2.04
C ILE A 332 8.62 12.51 -2.76
N ASN A 333 8.90 13.07 -3.94
CA ASN A 333 7.87 13.87 -4.62
C ASN A 333 6.77 12.97 -5.21
N ASN A 334 7.14 11.96 -6.00
CA ASN A 334 6.14 11.09 -6.65
C ASN A 334 6.45 9.61 -6.47
N VAL A 335 5.51 8.87 -5.89
CA VAL A 335 5.58 7.42 -5.75
C VAL A 335 4.50 6.76 -6.61
N ILE A 336 4.91 5.88 -7.53
CA ILE A 336 4.03 5.00 -8.28
C ILE A 336 4.36 3.57 -7.89
N ALA A 337 3.49 2.91 -7.13
CA ALA A 337 3.75 1.54 -6.71
C ALA A 337 2.50 0.71 -6.47
N SER A 338 2.60 -0.62 -6.59
CA SER A 338 1.46 -1.47 -6.18
C SER A 338 1.22 -1.36 -4.67
N ALA A 339 2.30 -1.30 -3.88
CA ALA A 339 2.22 -1.07 -2.44
C ALA A 339 3.27 -0.06 -1.95
N ALA A 340 2.85 0.90 -1.13
CA ALA A 340 3.74 1.77 -0.37
C ALA A 340 3.71 1.40 1.11
N ARG A 341 4.88 1.32 1.75
CA ARG A 341 5.03 1.06 3.19
C ARG A 341 5.92 2.11 3.83
N LEU A 342 5.35 2.97 4.64
CA LEU A 342 6.08 4.04 5.34
C LEU A 342 6.17 3.69 6.82
N ASN A 343 7.37 3.76 7.39
CA ASN A 343 7.57 3.53 8.82
C ASN A 343 8.53 4.56 9.43
N THR A 344 8.11 5.25 10.47
CA THR A 344 9.01 6.05 11.31
C THR A 344 9.14 5.40 12.69
N MET A 345 10.36 5.01 13.03
CA MET A 345 10.75 4.40 14.32
C MET A 345 11.61 5.35 15.16
N GLY A 346 12.17 6.39 14.55
CA GLY A 346 12.99 7.40 15.22
C GLY A 346 12.26 8.73 15.36
N SER A 347 12.99 9.83 15.15
CA SER A 347 12.45 11.20 15.17
C SER A 347 12.41 11.84 13.78
N GLY A 348 12.88 11.15 12.75
CA GLY A 348 12.83 11.64 11.38
C GLY A 348 11.45 11.47 10.73
N ASP A 349 11.14 12.37 9.83
CA ASP A 349 9.86 12.47 9.15
C ASP A 349 9.89 11.77 7.79
N ILE A 350 8.71 11.34 7.32
CA ILE A 350 8.51 10.86 5.95
C ILE A 350 7.48 11.74 5.26
N ILE A 351 7.91 12.39 4.17
CA ILE A 351 7.08 13.30 3.38
C ILE A 351 6.94 12.76 1.96
N ILE A 352 5.71 12.57 1.51
CA ILE A 352 5.38 12.20 0.12
C ILE A 352 4.41 13.21 -0.48
N GLU A 353 4.77 13.81 -1.62
CA GLU A 353 3.85 14.76 -2.28
C GLU A 353 2.69 14.04 -2.97
N LYS A 354 2.95 12.99 -3.74
CA LYS A 354 1.92 12.17 -4.40
C LYS A 354 2.24 10.68 -4.31
N TYR A 355 1.25 9.88 -3.93
CA TYR A 355 1.25 8.43 -4.06
C TYR A 355 0.12 7.95 -5.00
N GLU A 356 0.45 7.03 -5.90
CA GLU A 356 -0.49 6.35 -6.79
C GLU A 356 -0.23 4.83 -6.76
N GLY A 357 -1.26 4.03 -6.48
CA GLY A 357 -1.06 2.60 -6.29
C GLY A 357 -2.27 1.78 -5.90
N SER A 358 -2.05 0.53 -5.44
CA SER A 358 -3.15 -0.33 -4.96
C SER A 358 -3.31 -0.28 -3.44
N SER A 359 -2.20 -0.30 -2.70
CA SER A 359 -2.20 -0.43 -1.23
C SER A 359 -1.26 0.59 -0.60
N PHE A 360 -1.74 1.35 0.37
CA PHE A 360 -0.93 2.27 1.15
C PHE A 360 -0.92 1.84 2.60
N ARG A 361 0.26 1.76 3.20
CA ARG A 361 0.42 1.56 4.63
C ARG A 361 1.37 2.58 5.22
N SER A 362 0.93 3.28 6.26
CA SER A 362 1.79 4.14 7.09
C SER A 362 1.77 3.66 8.54
N GLN A 363 2.94 3.64 9.18
CA GLN A 363 3.08 3.29 10.58
C GLN A 363 4.04 4.26 11.28
N ILE A 364 3.60 4.85 12.37
CA ILE A 364 4.41 5.69 13.25
C ILE A 364 4.62 4.92 14.54
N GLN A 365 5.86 4.55 14.84
CA GLN A 365 6.25 3.88 16.09
C GLN A 365 7.14 4.80 16.96
N GLY A 366 7.77 5.80 16.36
CA GLY A 366 8.60 6.81 17.02
C GLY A 366 7.90 8.14 17.25
N SER A 367 8.67 9.22 17.18
CA SER A 367 8.20 10.59 17.36
C SER A 367 8.19 11.42 16.07
N GLY A 368 8.70 10.88 14.97
CA GLY A 368 8.62 11.54 13.66
C GLY A 368 7.23 11.42 13.05
N ASP A 369 6.94 12.31 12.11
CA ASP A 369 5.65 12.45 11.45
C ASP A 369 5.64 11.77 10.08
N ILE A 370 4.46 11.38 9.62
CA ILE A 370 4.25 10.93 8.24
C ILE A 370 3.25 11.86 7.56
N LYS A 371 3.69 12.52 6.49
CA LYS A 371 2.85 13.43 5.70
C LYS A 371 2.76 12.97 4.25
N VAL A 372 1.53 12.80 3.76
CA VAL A 372 1.27 12.51 2.35
C VAL A 372 0.21 13.47 1.82
N ASN A 373 0.55 14.27 0.79
CA ASN A 373 -0.34 15.36 0.34
C ASN A 373 -1.43 14.91 -0.63
N LYS A 374 -1.19 13.86 -1.43
CA LYS A 374 -2.17 13.26 -2.34
C LYS A 374 -2.02 11.74 -2.39
N ILE A 375 -3.13 11.01 -2.21
CA ILE A 375 -3.17 9.55 -2.18
C ILE A 375 -4.25 9.05 -3.13
N GLU A 376 -3.84 8.35 -4.19
CA GLU A 376 -4.73 7.68 -5.14
C GLU A 376 -4.51 6.16 -5.02
N CYS A 377 -5.39 5.44 -4.31
CA CYS A 377 -5.20 4.00 -4.15
C CYS A 377 -6.48 3.22 -3.83
N VAL A 378 -6.42 1.89 -3.76
CA VAL A 378 -7.60 1.09 -3.41
C VAL A 378 -7.80 1.02 -1.90
N ASN A 379 -6.73 0.74 -1.15
CA ASN A 379 -6.80 0.48 0.29
C ASN A 379 -5.72 1.25 1.06
N ILE A 380 -6.11 1.82 2.20
CA ILE A 380 -5.26 2.57 3.12
C ILE A 380 -5.32 1.93 4.50
N ASP A 381 -4.17 1.59 5.06
CA ASP A 381 -4.01 1.28 6.49
C ASP A 381 -3.06 2.30 7.14
N ALA A 382 -3.54 3.06 8.11
CA ALA A 382 -2.76 4.05 8.86
C ALA A 382 -2.69 3.69 10.34
N TYR A 383 -1.48 3.61 10.87
CA TYR A 383 -1.22 3.28 12.28
C TYR A 383 -0.39 4.39 12.93
N SER A 384 -0.90 4.90 14.04
CA SER A 384 -0.19 5.79 14.96
C SER A 384 0.00 5.06 16.29
N ASP A 385 1.12 4.36 16.40
CA ASP A 385 1.53 3.58 17.57
C ASP A 385 2.58 4.33 18.43
N GLY A 386 3.01 5.51 17.98
CA GLY A 386 4.01 6.36 18.63
C GLY A 386 3.44 7.72 19.05
N SER A 387 4.32 8.72 19.11
CA SER A 387 3.95 10.09 19.49
C SER A 387 3.89 11.07 18.32
N GLY A 388 4.40 10.69 17.15
CA GLY A 388 4.30 11.51 15.94
C GLY A 388 2.94 11.45 15.29
N ASP A 389 2.65 12.42 14.44
CA ASP A 389 1.36 12.63 13.80
C ASP A 389 1.36 12.12 12.34
N SER A 390 0.22 11.58 11.90
CA SER A 390 -0.01 11.19 10.52
C SER A 390 -0.93 12.20 9.81
N PHE A 391 -0.43 12.79 8.73
CA PHE A 391 -1.17 13.74 7.89
C PHE A 391 -1.42 13.14 6.50
N LEU A 392 -2.56 12.49 6.31
CA LEU A 392 -2.96 11.89 5.04
C LEU A 392 -4.00 12.77 4.35
N ARG A 393 -3.58 13.42 3.27
CA ARG A 393 -4.38 14.42 2.55
C ARG A 393 -4.66 14.01 1.11
N GLY A 394 -5.67 14.64 0.52
CA GLY A 394 -6.05 14.40 -0.87
C GLY A 394 -6.32 12.92 -1.16
N ILE A 395 -6.94 12.23 -0.21
CA ILE A 395 -7.26 10.80 -0.32
C ILE A 395 -8.32 10.61 -1.41
N ASN A 396 -8.12 9.61 -2.25
CA ASN A 396 -9.12 9.02 -3.12
C ASN A 396 -8.95 7.50 -3.06
N ALA A 397 -9.83 6.83 -2.31
CA ALA A 397 -9.72 5.39 -2.08
C ALA A 397 -11.05 4.64 -1.91
N ASN A 398 -11.00 3.31 -2.03
CA ASN A 398 -12.16 2.48 -1.73
C ASN A 398 -12.29 2.19 -0.23
N SER A 399 -11.18 1.86 0.43
CA SER A 399 -11.17 1.56 1.86
C SER A 399 -10.06 2.29 2.62
N LEU A 400 -10.38 2.73 3.83
CA LEU A 400 -9.44 3.32 4.77
C LEU A 400 -9.66 2.72 6.16
N LYS A 401 -8.58 2.28 6.78
CA LYS A 401 -8.52 1.93 8.20
C LYS A 401 -7.49 2.82 8.87
N ALA A 402 -7.87 3.46 9.97
CA ALA A 402 -6.97 4.28 10.77
C ALA A 402 -7.02 3.86 12.23
N TYR A 403 -5.85 3.75 12.85
CA TYR A 403 -5.67 3.30 14.22
C TYR A 403 -4.78 4.30 14.96
N ALA A 404 -5.37 5.09 15.86
CA ALA A 404 -4.63 5.91 16.81
C ALA A 404 -4.52 5.13 18.13
N ASN A 405 -3.39 4.45 18.33
CA ASN A 405 -3.18 3.50 19.43
C ASN A 405 -2.35 4.08 20.59
N ALA A 406 -1.60 5.15 20.33
CA ALA A 406 -0.77 5.83 21.32
C ALA A 406 -1.17 7.31 21.43
N SER A 407 -0.21 8.24 21.46
CA SER A 407 -0.49 9.67 21.65
C SER A 407 -0.50 10.48 20.35
N GLY A 408 0.04 9.93 19.25
CA GLY A 408 0.07 10.59 17.96
C GLY A 408 -1.30 10.67 17.30
N ASN A 409 -1.60 11.80 16.67
CA ASN A 409 -2.86 12.08 15.99
C ASN A 409 -2.85 11.61 14.54
N ILE A 410 -4.04 11.38 13.98
CA ILE A 410 -4.22 11.08 12.56
C ILE A 410 -5.16 12.12 11.96
N SER A 411 -4.68 12.90 11.00
CA SER A 411 -5.46 13.85 10.22
C SER A 411 -5.75 13.31 8.82
N LEU A 412 -7.03 13.22 8.47
CA LEU A 412 -7.52 12.63 7.24
C LEU A 412 -8.31 13.67 6.42
N SER A 413 -8.00 13.78 5.12
CA SER A 413 -8.81 14.58 4.19
C SER A 413 -8.88 13.96 2.79
N GLY A 414 -10.03 14.10 2.13
CA GLY A 414 -10.28 13.54 0.80
C GLY A 414 -11.62 12.81 0.70
N THR A 415 -11.69 11.82 -0.17
CA THR A 415 -12.88 10.98 -0.42
C THR A 415 -12.54 9.51 -0.30
N VAL A 416 -13.37 8.75 0.41
CA VAL A 416 -13.24 7.29 0.52
C VAL A 416 -14.61 6.61 0.49
N VAL A 417 -14.74 5.42 -0.11
CA VAL A 417 -16.03 4.72 -0.09
C VAL A 417 -16.37 4.19 1.32
N SER A 418 -15.41 3.57 2.00
CA SER A 418 -15.58 3.01 3.35
C SER A 418 -14.42 3.38 4.27
N ALA A 419 -14.72 3.96 5.42
CA ALA A 419 -13.75 4.28 6.47
C ALA A 419 -14.07 3.53 7.77
N ALA A 420 -13.04 2.97 8.40
CA ALA A 420 -13.12 2.42 9.75
C ALA A 420 -12.02 3.06 10.62
N LEU A 421 -12.44 3.84 11.62
CA LEU A 421 -11.56 4.66 12.45
C LEU A 421 -11.58 4.14 13.89
N PHE A 422 -10.41 3.88 14.45
CA PHE A 422 -10.23 3.33 15.78
C PHE A 422 -9.28 4.19 16.60
N SER A 423 -9.76 4.71 17.73
CA SER A 423 -8.96 5.45 18.69
C SER A 423 -8.89 4.66 19.99
N THR A 424 -7.78 3.98 20.21
CA THR A 424 -7.53 3.18 21.43
C THR A 424 -6.51 3.83 22.36
N GLY A 425 -5.75 4.80 21.86
CA GLY A 425 -4.82 5.63 22.64
C GLY A 425 -5.41 6.98 23.04
N SER A 426 -4.52 7.91 23.42
CA SER A 426 -4.88 9.30 23.73
C SER A 426 -4.86 10.23 22.51
N GLY A 427 -4.30 9.79 21.39
CA GLY A 427 -4.27 10.56 20.14
C GLY A 427 -5.65 10.65 19.48
N ASP A 428 -5.89 11.77 18.80
CA ASP A 428 -7.15 12.05 18.10
C ASP A 428 -7.10 11.60 16.63
N ILE A 429 -8.26 11.24 16.09
CA ILE A 429 -8.43 11.07 14.64
C ILE A 429 -9.33 12.21 14.12
N ASN A 430 -8.75 13.12 13.35
CA ASN A 430 -9.49 14.21 12.70
C ASN A 430 -9.91 13.80 11.29
N SER A 431 -11.21 13.53 11.13
CA SER A 431 -11.85 13.12 9.86
C SER A 431 -12.81 14.18 9.31
N ARG A 432 -12.82 15.41 9.84
CA ARG A 432 -13.77 16.48 9.44
C ARG A 432 -13.73 16.84 7.96
N HIS A 433 -12.60 16.58 7.31
CA HIS A 433 -12.38 16.85 5.88
C HIS A 433 -12.35 15.58 5.03
N LEU A 434 -12.81 14.44 5.59
CA LEU A 434 -12.90 13.16 4.91
C LEU A 434 -14.36 12.86 4.52
N ASN A 435 -14.65 12.92 3.24
CA ASN A 435 -15.94 12.52 2.68
C ASN A 435 -16.00 11.01 2.56
N SER A 436 -17.01 10.36 3.16
CA SER A 436 -17.19 8.92 2.98
C SER A 436 -18.64 8.48 2.86
N THR A 437 -18.90 7.46 2.03
CA THR A 437 -20.22 6.86 1.91
C THR A 437 -20.58 6.03 3.14
N ARG A 438 -19.60 5.34 3.73
CA ARG A 438 -19.77 4.54 4.95
C ARG A 438 -18.62 4.83 5.91
N MET A 439 -18.95 5.21 7.15
CA MET A 439 -17.97 5.43 8.20
C MET A 439 -18.37 4.70 9.48
N SER A 440 -17.44 3.93 10.04
CA SER A 440 -17.50 3.44 11.41
C SER A 440 -16.42 4.11 12.25
N LYS A 441 -16.79 4.54 13.46
CA LYS A 441 -15.90 5.18 14.44
C LYS A 441 -16.00 4.40 15.75
N SER A 442 -14.86 4.08 16.36
CA SER A 442 -14.79 3.45 17.68
C SER A 442 -13.69 4.08 18.50
N SER A 443 -14.06 4.62 19.67
CA SER A 443 -13.11 5.16 20.65
C SER A 443 -13.26 4.39 21.96
N SER A 444 -12.16 3.91 22.53
CA SER A 444 -12.13 3.16 23.79
C SER A 444 -11.20 3.75 24.85
N SER A 445 -10.68 4.96 24.60
CA SER A 445 -9.77 5.69 25.49
C SER A 445 -10.07 7.20 25.39
N SER A 446 -9.18 8.07 25.89
CA SER A 446 -9.37 9.52 25.91
C SER A 446 -9.34 10.18 24.53
N GLY A 447 -8.77 9.53 23.52
CA GLY A 447 -8.69 10.04 22.15
C GLY A 447 -10.06 10.11 21.47
N THR A 448 -10.28 11.20 20.73
CA THR A 448 -11.54 11.54 20.08
C THR A 448 -11.46 11.40 18.56
N ILE A 449 -12.54 10.92 17.95
CA ILE A 449 -12.67 10.86 16.49
C ILE A 449 -13.64 11.97 16.03
N TYR A 450 -13.09 13.04 15.48
CA TYR A 450 -13.85 14.20 15.00
C TYR A 450 -14.33 14.02 13.56
#